data_AF-X1FM51-F1
#
_entry.id   AF-X1FM51-F1
#
_cell.length_a   1.000
_cell.length_b   1.000
_cell.length_c   1.000
_cell.angle_alpha   90.00
_cell.angle_beta   90.00
_cell.angle_gamma   90.00
#
_symmetry.space_group_name_H-M   'P 1'
#
loop_
_entity.id
_entity.type
_entity.pdbx_description
1 polymer ?
#
loop_
_entity_poly.entity_id
_entity_poly.type
_entity_poly.pdbx_seq_one_letter_code
_entity_poly.pdbx_strand_id
1 'polypeptide(L)'
;MHRKNPKREIEFEEIFLDKLLKEREEEKGVSQRKLETPLARINFLILFLFGVFLFALLLFFTFRLQVTEKEKYVAQALENKFITLHLTSERGIIYDRNMRPLVLNEVSFDLWFSKSELPEDKKEKVLNEVALIIEEDAEVLKEAIEKNEEEKILLKKDLNHQQLILFETKKRKIT
;
A
#
# COMPACT_ATOMS: atom_id res chain seq x y z
N MET A 1 -5.45 -14.81 -46.09
CA MET A 1 -6.21 -16.05 -46.41
C MET A 1 -7.70 -15.74 -46.24
N HIS A 2 -8.39 -15.30 -47.29
CA HIS A 2 -9.82 -14.97 -47.25
C HIS A 2 -10.53 -15.97 -48.17
N ARG A 3 -11.24 -16.93 -47.58
CA ARG A 3 -12.06 -17.90 -48.33
C ARG A 3 -13.15 -17.12 -49.07
N LYS A 4 -13.15 -17.18 -50.40
CA LYS A 4 -14.29 -16.77 -51.23
C LYS A 4 -15.50 -17.60 -50.81
N ASN A 5 -16.51 -16.95 -50.24
CA ASN A 5 -17.79 -17.61 -49.95
C ASN A 5 -18.47 -17.98 -51.29
N PRO A 6 -19.08 -19.16 -51.40
CA PRO A 6 -19.71 -19.60 -52.64
C PRO A 6 -20.96 -18.74 -52.90
N LYS A 7 -21.34 -18.64 -54.18
CA LYS A 7 -22.52 -17.92 -54.67
C LYS A 7 -23.70 -18.08 -53.71
N ARG A 8 -24.15 -16.99 -53.07
CA ARG A 8 -25.47 -16.95 -52.44
C ARG A 8 -26.48 -17.15 -53.57
N GLU A 9 -27.16 -18.28 -53.59
CA GLU A 9 -28.32 -18.47 -54.45
C GLU A 9 -29.38 -17.52 -53.92
N ILE A 10 -29.77 -16.55 -54.75
CA ILE A 10 -30.81 -15.59 -54.39
C ILE A 10 -32.13 -16.36 -54.43
N GLU A 11 -32.76 -16.52 -53.27
CA GLU A 11 -34.04 -17.20 -53.17
C GLU A 11 -35.15 -16.32 -53.77
N PHE A 12 -36.19 -16.94 -54.33
CA PHE A 12 -37.26 -16.23 -55.02
C PHE A 12 -38.02 -15.31 -54.06
N GLU A 13 -38.16 -15.76 -52.81
CA GLU A 13 -38.72 -15.03 -51.69
C GLU A 13 -37.95 -13.76 -51.37
N GLU A 14 -36.61 -13.76 -51.50
CA GLU A 14 -35.80 -12.55 -51.29
C GLU A 14 -36.09 -11.51 -52.36
N ILE A 15 -36.17 -11.92 -53.64
CA ILE A 15 -36.49 -11.02 -54.76
C ILE A 15 -37.89 -10.42 -54.61
N PHE A 16 -38.85 -11.25 -54.20
CA PHE A 16 -40.23 -10.82 -54.00
C PHE A 16 -40.35 -9.83 -52.84
N LEU A 17 -39.67 -10.11 -51.72
CA LEU A 17 -39.67 -9.24 -50.56
C LEU A 17 -38.98 -7.90 -50.88
N ASP A 18 -37.86 -7.92 -51.61
CA ASP A 18 -37.13 -6.71 -52.02
C ASP A 18 -37.97 -5.84 -52.96
N LYS A 19 -38.74 -6.46 -53.87
CA LYS A 19 -39.69 -5.76 -54.73
C LYS A 19 -40.82 -5.11 -53.93
N LEU A 20 -41.42 -5.83 -52.97
CA LEU A 20 -42.48 -5.29 -52.09
C LEU A 20 -41.96 -4.17 -51.19
N LEU A 21 -40.73 -4.28 -50.71
CA LEU A 21 -40.08 -3.23 -49.93
C LEU A 21 -39.90 -1.97 -50.78
N LYS A 22 -39.44 -2.12 -52.02
CA LYS A 22 -39.26 -1.00 -52.96
C LYS A 22 -40.58 -0.34 -53.36
N GLU A 23 -41.63 -1.12 -53.64
CA GLU A 23 -42.98 -0.60 -53.91
C GLU A 23 -43.54 0.15 -52.69
N ARG A 24 -43.34 -0.38 -51.47
CA ARG A 24 -43.73 0.29 -50.23
C ARG A 24 -42.95 1.58 -49.99
N GLU A 25 -41.68 1.64 -50.38
CA GLU A 25 -40.84 2.85 -50.33
C GLU A 25 -41.32 3.92 -51.31
N GLU A 26 -41.73 3.54 -52.52
CA GLU A 26 -42.31 4.43 -53.53
C GLU A 26 -43.69 4.96 -53.10
N GLU A 27 -44.55 4.11 -52.53
CA GLU A 27 -45.90 4.51 -52.07
C GLU A 27 -45.89 5.37 -50.80
N LYS A 28 -45.00 5.09 -49.84
CA LYS A 28 -44.96 5.80 -48.55
C LYS A 28 -43.94 6.92 -48.49
N GLY A 29 -43.07 7.08 -49.49
CA GLY A 29 -42.01 8.10 -49.51
C GLY A 29 -41.00 7.99 -48.35
N VAL A 30 -41.02 6.89 -47.59
CA VAL A 30 -40.15 6.67 -46.44
C VAL A 30 -39.02 5.74 -46.86
N SER A 31 -37.92 6.33 -47.32
CA SER A 31 -36.64 5.63 -47.48
C SER A 31 -36.14 5.19 -46.11
N GLN A 32 -35.94 3.88 -45.91
CA GLN A 32 -35.26 3.38 -44.72
C GLN A 32 -33.78 3.81 -44.78
N ARG A 33 -33.44 4.90 -44.09
CA ARG A 33 -32.05 5.32 -43.91
C ARG A 33 -31.29 4.21 -43.19
N LYS A 34 -30.34 3.56 -43.85
CA LYS A 34 -29.37 2.67 -43.20
C LYS A 34 -28.72 3.44 -42.04
N LEU A 35 -28.92 2.97 -40.80
CA LEU A 35 -28.45 3.61 -39.57
C LEU A 35 -26.94 3.45 -39.35
N GLU A 36 -26.28 2.60 -40.13
CA GLU A 36 -24.85 2.40 -40.07
C GLU A 36 -24.14 3.28 -41.12
N THR A 37 -23.54 4.37 -40.66
CA THR A 37 -22.44 4.96 -41.41
C THR A 37 -21.19 4.12 -41.12
N PRO A 38 -20.56 3.48 -42.13
CA PRO A 38 -19.30 2.80 -41.89
C PRO A 38 -18.31 3.83 -41.36
N LEU A 39 -17.72 3.60 -40.18
CA LEU A 39 -16.68 4.48 -39.67
C LEU A 39 -15.60 4.60 -40.76
N ALA A 40 -15.38 5.83 -41.23
CA ALA A 40 -14.37 6.09 -42.23
C ALA A 40 -13.03 5.55 -41.72
N ARG A 41 -12.31 4.79 -42.55
CA ARG A 41 -11.03 4.16 -42.18
C ARG A 41 -10.04 5.15 -41.56
N ILE A 42 -10.15 6.44 -41.92
CA ILE A 42 -9.37 7.54 -41.36
C ILE A 42 -9.64 7.76 -39.86
N ASN A 43 -10.90 7.68 -39.40
CA ASN A 43 -11.27 7.88 -38.00
C ASN A 43 -10.74 6.73 -37.13
N PHE A 44 -10.79 5.50 -37.65
CA PHE A 44 -10.19 4.35 -36.99
C PHE A 44 -8.67 4.47 -36.88
N LEU A 45 -8.00 4.93 -37.93
CA LEU A 45 -6.55 5.16 -37.92
C LEU A 45 -6.15 6.26 -36.91
N ILE A 46 -6.91 7.35 -36.84
CA ILE A 46 -6.69 8.44 -35.88
C ILE A 46 -6.84 7.92 -34.44
N LEU A 47 -7.92 7.17 -34.17
CA LEU A 47 -8.15 6.58 -32.84
C LEU A 47 -7.02 5.60 -32.45
N PHE A 48 -6.57 4.79 -33.40
CA PHE A 48 -5.46 3.86 -33.19
C PHE A 48 -4.16 4.61 -32.88
N LEU A 49 -3.80 5.62 -33.67
CA LEU A 49 -2.61 6.45 -33.43
C LEU A 49 -2.68 7.17 -32.09
N PHE A 50 -3.86 7.67 -31.71
CA PHE A 50 -4.08 8.28 -30.40
C PHE A 50 -3.85 7.27 -29.26
N GLY A 51 -4.36 6.04 -29.39
CA GLY A 51 -4.13 4.97 -28.44
C GLY A 51 -2.64 4.60 -28.31
N VAL A 52 -1.94 4.48 -29.44
CA VAL A 52 -0.50 4.21 -29.46
C VAL A 52 0.29 5.34 -28.80
N PHE A 53 -0.08 6.60 -29.07
CA PHE A 53 0.56 7.76 -28.45
C PHE A 53 0.39 7.77 -26.92
N LEU A 54 -0.83 7.52 -26.43
CA LEU A 54 -1.10 7.39 -24.99
C LEU A 54 -0.30 6.26 -24.35
N PHE A 55 -0.21 5.11 -25.03
CA PHE A 55 0.57 3.98 -24.55
C PHE A 55 2.07 4.30 -24.51
N ALA A 56 2.61 4.97 -25.53
CA ALA A 56 3.99 5.42 -25.56
C ALA A 56 4.30 6.43 -24.43
N LEU A 57 3.37 7.34 -24.13
CA LEU A 57 3.48 8.27 -23.01
C LEU A 57 3.56 7.50 -21.68
N LEU A 58 2.70 6.50 -21.48
CA LEU A 58 2.70 5.68 -20.27
C LEU A 58 4.01 4.87 -20.11
N LEU A 59 4.53 4.32 -21.22
CA LEU A 59 5.84 3.66 -21.23
C LEU A 59 6.96 4.62 -20.86
N PHE A 60 6.94 5.85 -21.37
CA PHE A 60 7.95 6.86 -21.03
C PHE A 60 7.93 7.22 -19.54
N PHE A 61 6.74 7.45 -18.97
CA PHE A 61 6.60 7.70 -17.53
C PHE A 61 7.10 6.53 -16.69
N THR A 62 6.74 5.31 -17.10
CA THR A 62 7.17 4.08 -16.41
C THR A 62 8.68 3.89 -16.50
N PHE A 63 9.28 4.14 -17.66
CA PHE A 63 10.72 4.08 -17.87
C PHE A 63 11.46 5.08 -16.99
N ARG A 64 10.95 6.32 -16.87
CA ARG A 64 11.52 7.34 -15.97
C ARG A 64 11.54 6.85 -14.53
N LEU A 65 10.42 6.28 -14.05
CA LEU A 65 10.31 5.73 -12.70
C LEU A 65 11.26 4.54 -12.48
N GLN A 66 11.36 3.65 -13.47
CA GLN A 66 12.13 2.41 -13.38
C GLN A 66 13.64 2.58 -13.59
N VAL A 67 14.09 3.62 -14.31
CA VAL A 67 15.52 3.80 -14.65
C VAL A 67 16.11 4.97 -13.88
N THR A 68 15.47 6.14 -13.90
CA THR A 68 16.01 7.34 -13.24
C THR A 68 15.81 7.27 -11.73
N GLU A 69 14.64 6.80 -11.27
CA GLU A 69 14.27 6.83 -9.85
C GLU A 69 14.37 5.47 -9.16
N LYS A 70 14.94 4.47 -9.84
CA LYS A 70 15.05 3.09 -9.36
C LYS A 70 15.67 3.01 -7.96
N GLU A 71 16.84 3.62 -7.80
CA GLU A 71 17.63 3.50 -6.57
C GLU A 71 16.89 4.10 -5.38
N LYS A 72 16.22 5.24 -5.58
CA LYS A 72 15.40 5.89 -4.56
C LYS A 72 14.26 4.99 -4.10
N TYR A 73 13.47 4.45 -5.02
CA TYR A 73 12.32 3.61 -4.67
C TYR A 73 12.72 2.25 -4.11
N VAL A 74 13.85 1.69 -4.56
CA VAL A 74 14.41 0.46 -3.98
C VAL A 74 14.90 0.71 -2.56
N ALA A 75 15.61 1.82 -2.30
CA ALA A 75 16.06 2.17 -0.96
C ALA A 75 14.88 2.34 0.01
N GLN A 76 13.85 3.09 -0.39
CA GLN A 76 12.62 3.25 0.41
C GLN A 76 11.88 1.93 0.65
N ALA A 77 11.85 1.04 -0.35
CA ALA A 77 11.24 -0.27 -0.19
C ALA A 77 12.04 -1.15 0.78
N LEU A 78 13.38 -1.08 0.74
CA LEU A 78 14.25 -1.84 1.65
C LEU A 78 14.13 -1.36 3.09
N GLU A 79 14.08 -0.04 3.29
CA GLU A 79 13.86 0.58 4.60
C GLU A 79 12.54 0.10 5.23
N ASN A 80 11.48 0.03 4.43
CA ASN A 80 10.17 -0.43 4.88
C ASN A 80 10.04 -1.96 5.02
N LYS A 81 10.96 -2.75 4.45
CA LYS A 81 10.79 -4.20 4.31
C LYS A 81 11.15 -4.99 5.57
N PHE A 82 12.05 -4.50 6.40
CA PHE A 82 12.65 -5.29 7.48
C PHE A 82 12.40 -4.67 8.85
N ILE A 83 11.29 -5.06 9.47
CA ILE A 83 11.16 -4.97 10.94
C ILE A 83 11.62 -6.32 11.49
N THR A 84 12.90 -6.43 11.80
CA THR A 84 13.47 -7.67 12.36
C THR A 84 13.16 -7.71 13.86
N LEU A 85 12.13 -8.47 14.23
CA LEU A 85 11.79 -8.76 15.61
C LEU A 85 12.44 -10.10 16.00
N HIS A 86 13.44 -10.05 16.88
CA HIS A 86 13.97 -11.26 17.49
C HIS A 86 12.96 -11.79 18.51
N LEU A 87 12.20 -12.82 18.11
CA LEU A 87 11.36 -13.59 19.04
C LEU A 87 12.26 -14.57 19.79
N THR A 88 12.56 -14.26 21.04
CA THR A 88 13.21 -15.22 21.93
C THR A 88 12.22 -16.30 22.33
N SER A 89 12.63 -17.57 22.28
CA SER A 89 11.83 -18.66 22.87
C SER A 89 11.85 -18.56 24.39
N GLU A 90 10.74 -18.90 25.03
CA GLU A 90 10.67 -19.01 26.48
C GLU A 90 11.57 -20.14 27.00
N ARG A 91 12.28 -19.90 28.11
CA ARG A 91 13.11 -20.94 28.75
C ARG A 91 12.21 -21.92 29.50
N GLY A 92 12.54 -23.21 29.45
CA GLY A 92 11.85 -24.23 30.24
C GLY A 92 12.04 -24.01 31.75
N ILE A 93 11.03 -24.40 32.54
CA ILE A 93 11.09 -24.37 34.00
C ILE A 93 12.02 -25.49 34.49
N ILE A 94 12.99 -25.15 35.33
CA ILE A 94 13.93 -26.12 35.91
C ILE A 94 13.42 -26.52 37.29
N TYR A 95 13.26 -27.83 37.54
CA TYR A 95 12.80 -28.38 38.82
C TYR A 95 13.93 -29.10 39.57
N ASP A 96 13.92 -29.01 40.90
CA ASP A 96 14.68 -29.88 41.80
C ASP A 96 14.07 -31.29 41.84
N ARG A 97 14.79 -32.27 42.42
CA ARG A 97 14.34 -33.67 42.62
C ARG A 97 12.98 -33.80 43.31
N ASN A 98 12.58 -32.78 44.07
CA ASN A 98 11.32 -32.70 44.80
C ASN A 98 10.22 -31.94 44.02
N MET A 99 10.36 -31.77 42.70
CA MET A 99 9.42 -31.02 41.85
C MET A 99 9.25 -29.55 42.26
N ARG A 100 10.25 -28.96 42.94
CA ARG A 100 10.24 -27.52 43.28
C ARG A 100 10.89 -26.74 42.14
N PRO A 101 10.22 -25.73 41.57
CA PRO A 101 10.83 -24.90 40.53
C PRO A 101 11.99 -24.09 41.12
N LEU A 102 13.16 -24.18 40.48
CA LEU A 102 14.36 -23.41 40.81
C LEU A 102 14.55 -22.19 39.90
N VAL A 103 14.05 -22.27 38.66
CA VAL A 103 14.11 -21.19 37.68
C VAL A 103 12.75 -21.08 37.01
N LEU A 104 12.17 -19.88 37.04
CA LEU A 104 10.89 -19.53 36.45
C LEU A 104 11.11 -18.51 35.32
N ASN A 105 10.22 -18.52 34.32
CA ASN A 105 10.17 -17.47 33.31
C ASN A 105 9.22 -16.38 33.82
N GLU A 106 9.73 -15.17 34.02
CA GLU A 106 8.94 -14.00 34.41
C GLU A 106 8.98 -12.95 33.31
N VAL A 107 7.85 -12.31 33.06
CA VAL A 107 7.72 -11.27 32.05
C VAL A 107 8.27 -9.97 32.61
N SER A 108 9.35 -9.45 32.04
CA SER A 108 9.90 -8.14 32.36
C SER A 108 9.58 -7.14 31.26
N PHE A 109 9.24 -5.91 31.64
CA PHE A 109 8.94 -4.83 30.68
C PHE A 109 10.03 -3.76 30.74
N ASP A 110 10.67 -3.50 29.62
CA ASP A 110 11.74 -2.51 29.52
C ASP A 110 11.24 -1.25 28.79
N LEU A 111 11.62 -0.07 29.29
CA LEU A 111 11.29 1.20 28.65
C LEU A 111 12.39 1.64 27.69
N TRP A 112 12.05 1.63 26.40
CA TRP A 112 12.90 2.13 25.34
C TRP A 112 12.42 3.48 24.83
N PHE A 113 13.35 4.39 24.58
CA PHE A 113 13.11 5.70 24.01
C PHE A 113 13.76 5.82 22.64
N SER A 114 12.98 6.24 21.64
CA SER A 114 13.44 6.46 20.28
C SER A 114 13.55 7.96 20.01
N LYS A 115 14.75 8.44 19.66
CA LYS A 115 14.98 9.88 19.41
C LYS A 115 14.18 10.42 18.22
N SER A 116 14.00 9.60 17.20
CA SER A 116 13.34 9.96 15.95
C SER A 116 11.82 10.10 16.06
N GLU A 117 11.22 9.58 17.14
CA GLU A 117 9.76 9.55 17.29
C GLU A 117 9.18 10.83 17.93
N LEU A 118 10.01 11.69 18.53
CA LEU A 118 9.53 12.90 19.21
C LEU A 118 9.93 14.21 18.51
N PRO A 119 8.96 15.10 18.22
CA PRO A 119 9.24 16.48 17.82
C PRO A 119 9.97 17.25 18.93
N GLU A 120 11.00 18.02 18.57
CA GLU A 120 11.80 18.84 19.49
C GLU A 120 10.93 19.71 20.42
N ASP A 121 9.84 20.30 19.90
CA ASP A 121 8.94 21.19 20.66
C ASP A 121 8.19 20.50 21.83
N LYS A 122 8.01 19.17 21.76
CA LYS A 122 7.29 18.39 22.80
C LYS A 122 8.24 17.55 23.66
N LYS A 123 9.52 17.50 23.29
CA LYS A 123 10.55 16.65 23.91
C LYS A 123 10.62 16.86 25.41
N GLU A 124 10.73 18.11 25.86
CA GLU A 124 10.88 18.43 27.29
C GLU A 124 9.66 18.06 28.14
N LYS A 125 8.45 18.30 27.61
CA LYS A 125 7.21 17.98 28.34
C LYS A 125 7.06 16.47 28.52
N VAL A 126 7.30 15.71 27.46
CA VAL A 126 7.21 14.25 27.51
C VAL A 126 8.28 13.68 28.42
N LEU A 127 9.52 14.19 28.37
CA LEU A 127 10.61 13.77 29.26
C LEU A 127 10.29 14.00 30.73
N ASN A 128 9.75 15.17 31.09
CA ASN A 128 9.35 15.45 32.46
C ASN A 128 8.22 14.51 32.94
N GLU A 129 7.25 14.22 32.07
CA GLU A 129 6.17 13.29 32.40
C GLU A 129 6.65 11.85 32.55
N VAL A 130 7.59 11.41 31.72
CA VAL A 130 8.20 10.08 31.76
C VAL A 130 9.05 9.95 33.03
N ALA A 131 9.86 10.96 33.35
CA ALA A 131 10.67 11.04 34.56
C ALA A 131 9.84 10.86 35.85
N LEU A 132 8.68 11.53 35.91
CA LEU A 132 7.70 11.39 37.00
C LEU A 132 7.17 9.96 37.18
N ILE A 133 7.03 9.18 36.11
CA ILE A 133 6.49 7.81 36.18
C ILE A 133 7.57 6.81 36.57
N ILE A 134 8.81 7.04 36.13
CA ILE A 134 9.96 6.18 36.42
C ILE A 134 10.56 6.49 37.79
N GLU A 135 10.18 7.62 38.39
CA GLU A 135 10.75 8.14 39.65
C GLU A 135 12.24 8.46 39.51
N GLU A 136 12.64 8.95 38.32
CA GLU A 136 14.01 9.37 38.01
C GLU A 136 14.05 10.86 37.64
N ASP A 137 15.23 11.47 37.72
CA ASP A 137 15.42 12.88 37.40
C ASP A 137 15.39 13.10 35.88
N ALA A 138 14.59 14.07 35.44
CA ALA A 138 14.45 14.43 34.03
C ALA A 138 15.76 14.96 33.43
N GLU A 139 16.61 15.62 34.21
CA GLU A 139 17.90 16.14 33.77
C GLU A 139 18.89 15.00 33.50
N VAL A 140 18.91 14.00 34.37
CA VAL A 140 19.74 12.79 34.19
C VAL A 140 19.32 12.02 32.94
N LEU A 141 18.01 11.91 32.70
CA LEU A 141 17.49 11.26 31.48
C LEU A 141 17.84 12.06 30.21
N LYS A 142 17.77 13.39 30.25
CA LYS A 142 18.19 14.24 29.12
C LYS A 142 19.67 14.06 28.81
N GLU A 143 20.52 14.11 29.83
CA GLU A 143 21.98 13.92 29.65
C GLU A 143 22.28 12.52 29.10
N ALA A 144 21.60 11.49 29.59
CA ALA A 144 21.72 10.13 29.07
C ALA A 144 21.29 10.01 27.61
N ILE A 145 20.30 10.79 27.17
CA ILE A 145 19.81 10.80 25.79
C ILE A 145 20.78 11.55 24.86
N GLU A 146 21.32 12.68 25.30
CA GLU A 146 22.23 13.51 24.50
C GLU A 146 23.62 12.89 24.38
N LYS A 147 24.10 12.22 25.42
CA LYS A 147 25.43 11.59 25.44
C LYS A 147 25.50 10.31 24.60
N ASN A 148 24.39 9.61 24.43
CA ASN A 148 24.35 8.40 23.62
C ASN A 148 24.26 8.76 22.14
N GLU A 149 25.00 8.09 21.27
CA GLU A 149 24.88 8.28 19.81
C GLU A 149 23.78 7.40 19.21
N GLU A 150 23.32 6.38 19.95
CA GLU A 150 22.29 5.45 19.51
C GLU A 150 20.91 6.12 19.34
N GLU A 151 20.14 5.64 18.36
CA GLU A 151 18.78 6.10 18.07
C GLU A 151 17.77 5.64 19.13
N LYS A 152 17.96 4.41 19.65
CA LYS A 152 17.12 3.80 20.68
C LYS A 152 17.91 3.65 21.97
N ILE A 153 17.39 4.23 23.05
CA ILE A 153 18.05 4.24 24.36
C ILE A 153 17.14 3.54 25.36
N LEU A 154 17.73 2.63 26.13
CA LEU A 154 17.06 1.99 27.26
C LEU A 154 17.06 2.96 28.45
N LEU A 155 15.88 3.42 28.86
CA LEU A 155 15.73 4.34 29.99
C LEU A 155 15.62 3.59 31.31
N LYS A 156 14.81 2.53 31.33
CA LYS A 156 14.57 1.73 32.55
C LYS A 156 14.36 0.27 32.22
N LYS A 157 14.98 -0.61 33.01
CA LYS A 157 14.72 -2.04 33.00
C LYS A 157 13.66 -2.39 34.03
N ASP A 158 12.84 -3.39 33.71
CA ASP A 158 11.88 -3.99 34.63
C ASP A 158 10.91 -2.99 35.28
N LEU A 159 10.05 -2.42 34.45
CA LEU A 159 8.95 -1.55 34.87
C LEU A 159 7.96 -2.31 35.75
N ASN A 160 7.59 -1.69 36.88
CA ASN A 160 6.51 -2.21 37.71
C ASN A 160 5.17 -2.14 36.95
N HIS A 161 4.27 -3.09 37.21
CA HIS A 161 2.95 -3.18 36.61
C HIS A 161 2.14 -1.88 36.74
N GLN A 162 2.24 -1.19 37.89
CA GLN A 162 1.59 0.11 38.10
C GLN A 162 2.14 1.21 37.18
N GLN A 163 3.46 1.27 37.01
CA GLN A 163 4.12 2.22 36.11
C GLN A 163 3.72 1.94 34.66
N LEU A 164 3.64 0.67 34.27
CA LEU A 164 3.22 0.25 32.92
C LEU A 164 1.80 0.70 32.58
N ILE A 165 0.84 0.49 33.50
CA ILE A 165 -0.55 0.94 33.30
C ILE A 165 -0.62 2.48 33.17
N LEU A 166 0.14 3.19 33.99
CA LEU A 166 0.19 4.65 33.94
C LEU A 166 0.77 5.16 32.62
N PHE A 167 1.84 4.53 32.13
CA PHE A 167 2.42 4.80 30.82
C PHE A 167 1.43 4.54 29.68
N GLU A 168 0.76 3.39 29.67
CA GLU A 168 -0.17 3.01 28.61
C GLU A 168 -1.36 3.98 28.52
N THR A 169 -1.87 4.41 29.68
CA THR A 169 -2.97 5.39 29.77
C THR A 169 -2.56 6.75 29.21
N LYS A 170 -1.34 7.20 29.50
CA LYS A 170 -0.83 8.49 29.04
C LYS A 170 -0.42 8.48 27.57
N LYS A 171 0.18 7.39 27.07
CA LYS A 171 0.55 7.25 25.65
C LYS A 171 -0.64 7.51 24.73
N ARG A 172 -1.83 6.98 25.10
CA ARG A 172 -3.08 7.18 24.35
C ARG A 172 -3.54 8.64 24.29
N LYS A 173 -3.07 9.52 25.18
CA LYS A 173 -3.39 10.96 25.17
C LYS A 173 -2.40 11.80 24.34
N ILE A 174 -1.23 11.25 24.01
CA ILE A 174 -0.13 11.96 23.35
C ILE A 174 -0.12 11.68 21.83
N THR A 175 -0.67 10.55 21.39
CA THR A 175 -0.94 10.23 19.98
C THR A 175 -2.29 10.79 19.55
#